data_AF-A0A950F3L6-F1
#
_entry.id   AF-A0A950F3L6-F1
#
_cell.length_a   1.000
_cell.length_b   1.000
_cell.length_c   1.000
_cell.angle_alpha   90.00
_cell.angle_beta   90.00
_cell.angle_gamma   90.00
#
_symmetry.space_group_name_H-M   'P 1'
#
loop_
_entity.id
_entity.type
_entity.pdbx_description
1 polymer ?
#
loop_
_entity_poly.entity_id
_entity_poly.type
_entity_poly.pdbx_seq_one_letter_code
_entity_poly.pdbx_strand_id
1 'polypeptide(L)'
;AEAVGLEGAGVESLARVLPGVRFAVDAYVNFARQAPWPEAVCASLTELFAPEIHRQRLASWPQHYPWIDPAGLGYFQTRVSRAQRDVEFALAVTLERCPTRASQERALEVLRFKLDVLWQMNDAMALGLGVTA
;
A
#
# COMPACT_ATOMS: atom_id res chain seq x y z
N ALA A 1 -10.96 -8.78 8.59
CA ALA A 1 -12.24 -9.12 7.95
C ALA A 1 -13.36 -9.08 8.99
N GLU A 2 -13.25 -9.92 10.02
CA GLU A 2 -14.28 -10.13 11.04
C GLU A 2 -14.59 -8.87 11.86
N ALA A 3 -13.58 -8.09 12.25
CA ALA A 3 -13.77 -6.86 13.02
C ALA A 3 -14.63 -5.79 12.32
N VAL A 4 -14.85 -5.91 11.00
CA VAL A 4 -15.75 -5.04 10.22
C VAL A 4 -16.99 -5.78 9.72
N GLY A 5 -17.30 -6.94 10.30
CA GLY A 5 -18.48 -7.74 9.97
C GLY A 5 -18.37 -8.60 8.70
N LEU A 6 -17.16 -8.82 8.17
CA LEU A 6 -16.94 -9.69 7.00
C LEU A 6 -16.48 -11.08 7.42
N GLU A 7 -17.05 -12.11 6.80
CA GLU A 7 -16.57 -13.48 6.91
C GLU A 7 -15.20 -13.65 6.24
N GLY A 8 -14.29 -14.40 6.89
CA GLY A 8 -12.96 -14.68 6.37
C GLY A 8 -12.98 -15.30 4.97
N ALA A 9 -13.78 -16.35 4.77
CA ALA A 9 -13.96 -17.03 3.48
C ALA A 9 -14.44 -16.07 2.37
N GLY A 10 -15.26 -15.08 2.73
CA GLY A 10 -15.71 -14.05 1.81
C GLY A 10 -14.57 -13.18 1.29
N VAL A 11 -13.61 -12.83 2.16
CA VAL A 11 -12.40 -12.06 1.78
C VAL A 11 -11.43 -12.93 0.99
N GLU A 12 -11.18 -14.16 1.43
CA GLU A 12 -10.25 -15.10 0.77
C GLU A 12 -10.67 -15.47 -0.66
N SER A 13 -11.98 -15.50 -0.94
CA SER A 13 -12.49 -15.77 -2.28
C SER A 13 -12.10 -14.72 -3.32
N LEU A 14 -11.75 -13.50 -2.88
CA LEU A 14 -11.49 -12.34 -3.74
C LEU A 14 -12.65 -11.96 -4.69
N ALA A 15 -13.85 -12.52 -4.50
CA ALA A 15 -14.98 -12.36 -5.43
C ALA A 15 -15.50 -10.92 -5.53
N ARG A 16 -15.28 -10.11 -4.48
CA ARG A 16 -15.67 -8.70 -4.42
C ARG A 16 -14.54 -7.73 -4.83
N VAL A 17 -13.38 -8.24 -5.24
CA VAL A 17 -12.28 -7.37 -5.69
C VAL A 17 -12.64 -6.77 -7.04
N LEU A 18 -12.76 -5.45 -7.07
CA LEU A 18 -13.11 -4.71 -8.28
C LEU A 18 -12.03 -4.90 -9.36
N PRO A 19 -12.40 -4.98 -10.66
CA PRO A 19 -11.43 -5.15 -11.73
C PRO A 19 -10.34 -4.08 -11.75
N GLY A 20 -10.68 -2.81 -11.48
CA GLY A 20 -9.70 -1.72 -11.41
C GLY A 20 -8.69 -1.88 -10.27
N VAL A 21 -9.11 -2.40 -9.11
CA VAL A 21 -8.22 -2.73 -7.99
C VAL A 21 -7.30 -3.89 -8.37
N ARG A 22 -7.87 -4.94 -8.98
CA ARG A 22 -7.11 -6.10 -9.45
C ARG A 22 -6.02 -5.70 -10.44
N PHE A 23 -6.35 -4.91 -11.46
CA PHE A 23 -5.38 -4.47 -12.46
C PHE A 23 -4.27 -3.60 -11.86
N ALA A 24 -4.57 -2.72 -10.90
CA ALA A 24 -3.55 -1.91 -10.24
C ALA A 24 -2.57 -2.80 -9.44
N VAL A 25 -3.07 -3.76 -8.67
CA VAL A 25 -2.24 -4.69 -7.91
C VAL A 25 -1.43 -5.61 -8.84
N ASP A 26 -2.05 -6.13 -9.91
CA ASP A 26 -1.39 -6.97 -10.90
C ASP A 26 -0.28 -6.19 -11.63
N ALA A 27 -0.47 -4.90 -11.91
CA ALA A 27 0.56 -4.05 -12.48
C ALA A 27 1.80 -3.97 -11.56
N TYR A 28 1.60 -3.86 -10.24
CA TYR A 28 2.72 -3.85 -9.29
C TYR A 28 3.44 -5.21 -9.23
N VAL A 29 2.70 -6.32 -9.22
CA VAL A 29 3.29 -7.67 -9.27
C VAL A 29 4.07 -7.89 -10.57
N ASN A 30 3.49 -7.50 -11.71
CA ASN A 30 4.12 -7.63 -13.02
C ASN A 30 5.37 -6.75 -13.15
N PHE A 31 5.34 -5.53 -12.60
CA PHE A 31 6.53 -4.68 -12.52
C PHE A 31 7.64 -5.38 -11.74
N ALA A 32 7.36 -5.92 -10.56
CA ALA A 32 8.36 -6.62 -9.75
C ALA A 32 8.92 -7.89 -10.44
N ARG A 33 8.13 -8.54 -11.31
CA ARG A 33 8.57 -9.70 -12.10
C ARG A 33 9.50 -9.34 -13.26
N GLN A 34 9.38 -8.14 -13.82
CA GLN A 34 10.01 -7.76 -15.09
C GLN A 34 11.13 -6.74 -14.94
N ALA A 35 10.99 -5.82 -13.98
CA ALA A 35 11.97 -4.78 -13.74
C ALA A 35 13.25 -5.35 -13.10
N PRO A 36 14.40 -4.66 -13.24
CA PRO A 36 15.58 -4.97 -12.45
C PRO A 36 15.25 -4.99 -10.95
N TRP A 37 15.78 -5.97 -10.22
CA TRP A 37 15.46 -6.15 -8.80
C TRP A 37 15.65 -4.89 -7.92
N PRO A 38 16.63 -3.97 -8.17
CA PRO A 38 16.74 -2.74 -7.38
C PRO A 38 15.55 -1.80 -7.61
N GLU A 39 14.98 -1.75 -8.82
CA GLU A 39 13.77 -0.96 -9.09
C GLU A 39 12.56 -1.57 -8.37
N ALA A 40 12.46 -2.91 -8.34
CA ALA A 40 11.42 -3.59 -7.56
C ALA A 40 11.51 -3.28 -6.06
N VAL A 41 12.72 -3.19 -5.50
CA VAL A 41 12.96 -2.73 -4.12
C VAL A 41 12.59 -1.26 -3.96
N CYS A 42 13.00 -0.38 -4.89
CA CYS A 42 12.66 1.04 -4.85
C CYS A 42 11.13 1.27 -4.83
N ALA A 43 10.36 0.47 -5.55
CA ALA A 43 8.90 0.54 -5.55
C ALA A 43 8.25 0.20 -4.19
N SER A 44 8.99 -0.34 -3.22
CA SER A 44 8.48 -0.51 -1.84
C SER A 44 8.53 0.79 -1.03
N LEU A 45 9.31 1.79 -1.44
CA LEU A 45 9.59 3.00 -0.64
C LEU A 45 8.39 3.89 -0.31
N THR A 46 7.20 3.63 -0.87
CA THR A 46 5.96 4.19 -0.33
C THR A 46 5.74 3.83 1.15
N GLU A 47 6.43 2.81 1.67
CA GLU A 47 6.45 2.49 3.09
C GLU A 47 7.02 3.61 3.98
N LEU A 48 7.81 4.55 3.42
CA LEU A 48 8.18 5.80 4.10
C LEU A 48 6.96 6.56 4.64
N PHE A 49 5.82 6.46 3.95
CA PHE A 49 4.59 7.20 4.26
C PHE A 49 3.57 6.35 5.04
N ALA A 50 3.74 5.03 5.08
CA ALA A 50 2.77 4.10 5.68
C ALA A 50 2.53 4.31 7.20
N PRO A 51 3.54 4.63 8.04
CA PRO A 51 3.30 4.85 9.47
C PRO A 51 2.31 5.97 9.77
N GLU A 52 2.33 7.04 8.97
CA GLU A 52 1.46 8.20 9.17
C GLU A 52 -0.01 7.84 8.95
N ILE A 53 -0.34 7.23 7.80
CA ILE A 53 -1.72 6.82 7.51
C ILE A 53 -2.23 5.75 8.50
N HIS A 54 -1.35 4.87 9.00
CA HIS A 54 -1.72 3.90 10.04
C HIS A 54 -2.01 4.58 11.38
N ARG A 55 -1.19 5.56 11.81
CA ARG A 55 -1.45 6.36 13.01
C ARG A 55 -2.76 7.13 12.92
N GLN A 56 -3.08 7.71 11.76
CA GLN A 56 -4.34 8.42 11.53
C GLN A 56 -5.56 7.50 11.70
N ARG A 57 -5.52 6.28 11.17
CA ARG A 57 -6.60 5.29 11.37
C ARG A 57 -6.78 4.90 12.83
N LEU A 58 -5.67 4.63 13.54
CA LEU A 58 -5.69 4.28 14.96
C LEU A 58 -6.27 5.41 15.83
N ALA A 59 -6.02 6.67 15.48
CA ALA A 59 -6.52 7.82 16.22
C ALA A 59 -8.01 8.13 15.93
N SER A 60 -8.44 7.96 14.67
CA SER A 60 -9.75 8.44 14.20
C SER A 60 -10.84 7.37 14.14
N TRP A 61 -10.52 6.13 13.79
CA TRP A 61 -11.55 5.10 13.57
C TRP A 61 -12.34 4.75 14.83
N PRO A 62 -11.76 4.63 16.05
CA PRO A 62 -12.54 4.37 17.25
C PRO A 62 -13.58 5.47 17.55
N GLN A 63 -13.33 6.71 17.11
CA GLN A 63 -14.23 7.84 17.32
C GLN A 63 -15.38 7.84 16.31
N HIS A 64 -15.09 7.59 15.03
CA HIS A 64 -16.08 7.68 13.95
C HIS A 64 -16.80 6.36 13.67
N TYR A 65 -16.19 5.23 13.98
CA TYR A 65 -16.69 3.89 13.69
C TYR A 65 -16.58 3.00 14.94
N PRO A 66 -17.30 3.33 16.05
CA PRO A 66 -17.18 2.62 17.32
C PRO A 66 -17.67 1.16 17.28
N TRP A 67 -18.31 0.76 16.19
CA TRP A 67 -18.76 -0.61 15.95
C TRP A 67 -17.65 -1.55 15.46
N ILE A 68 -16.48 -1.02 15.06
CA ILE A 68 -15.33 -1.83 14.67
C ILE A 68 -14.71 -2.43 15.93
N ASP A 69 -14.55 -3.76 15.95
CA ASP A 69 -13.86 -4.43 17.05
C ASP A 69 -12.39 -3.93 17.16
N PRO A 70 -11.95 -3.39 18.32
CA PRO A 70 -10.59 -2.91 18.52
C PRO A 70 -9.50 -3.95 18.21
N ALA A 71 -9.78 -5.25 18.36
CA ALA A 71 -8.85 -6.32 17.99
C ALA A 71 -8.47 -6.26 16.50
N GLY A 72 -9.37 -5.77 15.64
CA GLY A 72 -9.13 -5.56 14.21
C GLY A 72 -8.07 -4.50 13.88
N LEU A 73 -7.73 -3.63 14.83
CA LEU A 73 -6.75 -2.55 14.64
C LEU A 73 -5.30 -3.02 14.86
N GLY A 74 -5.08 -4.24 15.36
CA GLY A 74 -3.75 -4.78 15.65
C GLY A 74 -2.81 -4.83 14.43
N TYR A 75 -3.36 -4.97 13.22
CA TYR A 75 -2.59 -4.89 11.98
C TYR A 75 -1.89 -3.52 11.83
N PHE A 76 -2.62 -2.41 12.04
CA PHE A 76 -2.06 -1.07 11.90
C PHE A 76 -1.00 -0.79 12.97
N GLN A 77 -1.23 -1.21 14.22
CA GLN A 77 -0.26 -1.09 15.31
C GLN A 77 1.06 -1.79 14.96
N THR A 78 0.97 -3.01 14.42
CA THR A 78 2.14 -3.79 14.00
C THR A 78 2.88 -3.14 12.84
N ARG A 79 2.17 -2.55 11.87
CA ARG A 79 2.81 -1.88 10.72
C ARG A 79 3.54 -0.61 11.11
N VAL A 80 3.06 0.14 12.11
CA VAL A 80 3.76 1.35 12.60
C VAL A 80 5.17 1.01 13.12
N SER A 81 5.34 -0.10 13.84
CA SER A 81 6.64 -0.51 14.38
C SER A 81 7.54 -1.26 13.38
N ARG A 82 6.94 -1.93 12.37
CA ARG A 82 7.70 -2.70 11.37
C ARG A 82 8.20 -1.87 10.19
N ALA A 83 7.40 -0.91 9.72
CA ALA A 83 7.72 -0.14 8.51
C ALA A 83 9.08 0.58 8.58
N GLN A 84 9.54 0.97 9.78
CA GLN A 84 10.87 1.59 9.95
C GLN A 84 12.01 0.68 9.46
N ARG A 85 11.98 -0.61 9.80
CA ARG A 85 13.05 -1.57 9.44
C ARG A 85 13.06 -1.88 7.93
N ASP A 86 11.88 -2.08 7.35
CA ASP A 86 11.75 -2.42 5.93
C ASP A 86 12.20 -1.24 5.05
N VAL A 87 11.87 -0.01 5.48
CA VAL A 87 12.27 1.23 4.80
C VAL A 87 13.76 1.49 4.89
N GLU A 88 14.39 1.30 6.05
CA GLU A 88 15.84 1.51 6.21
C GLU A 88 16.65 0.68 5.21
N PHE A 89 16.30 -0.60 5.07
CA PHE A 89 16.92 -1.49 4.10
C PHE A 89 16.66 -1.04 2.66
N ALA A 90 15.39 -0.83 2.29
CA ALA A 90 15.03 -0.47 0.93
C ALA A 90 15.64 0.89 0.50
N LEU A 91 15.71 1.85 1.42
CA LEU A 91 16.30 3.16 1.18
C LEU A 91 17.81 3.05 0.99
N ALA A 92 18.50 2.30 1.85
CA ALA A 92 19.94 2.07 1.71
C ALA A 92 20.27 1.42 0.36
N VAL A 93 19.55 0.36 -0.02
CA VAL A 93 19.71 -0.33 -1.31
C VAL A 93 19.45 0.63 -2.47
N THR A 94 18.40 1.43 -2.41
CA THR A 94 18.06 2.37 -3.48
C THR A 94 19.15 3.44 -3.64
N LEU A 95 19.64 4.01 -2.53
CA LEU A 95 20.72 5.00 -2.57
C LEU A 95 22.04 4.41 -3.09
N GLU A 96 22.38 3.18 -2.70
CA GLU A 96 23.57 2.48 -3.20
C GLU A 96 23.47 2.19 -4.71
N ARG A 97 22.30 1.77 -5.19
CA ARG A 97 22.09 1.30 -6.57
C ARG A 97 21.71 2.40 -7.56
N CYS A 98 21.36 3.60 -7.08
CA CYS A 98 21.04 4.76 -7.89
C CYS A 98 22.04 5.93 -7.68
N PRO A 99 23.34 5.76 -7.97
CA PRO A 99 24.35 6.79 -7.68
C PRO A 99 24.38 7.94 -8.70
N THR A 100 23.82 7.74 -9.89
CA THR A 100 23.84 8.75 -10.96
C THR A 100 22.52 9.48 -11.08
N ARG A 101 22.54 10.71 -11.61
CA ARG A 101 21.33 11.51 -11.84
C ARG A 101 20.26 10.73 -12.61
N ALA A 102 20.64 10.06 -13.70
CA ALA A 102 19.71 9.27 -14.50
C ALA A 102 19.07 8.13 -13.70
N SER A 103 19.86 7.42 -12.88
CA SER A 103 19.32 6.35 -12.02
C SER A 103 18.43 6.87 -10.89
N GLN A 104 18.67 8.08 -10.38
CA GLN A 104 17.84 8.74 -9.37
C GLN A 104 16.51 9.20 -9.96
N GLU A 105 16.53 9.79 -11.15
CA GLU A 105 15.30 10.16 -11.87
C GLU A 105 14.45 8.93 -12.15
N ARG A 106 15.09 7.83 -12.57
CA ARG A 106 14.40 6.55 -12.72
C ARG A 106 13.78 6.03 -11.42
N ALA A 107 14.49 6.11 -10.29
CA ALA A 107 13.95 5.73 -8.98
C ALA A 107 12.72 6.56 -8.59
N LEU A 108 12.72 7.87 -8.88
CA LEU A 108 11.57 8.75 -8.66
C LEU A 108 10.38 8.38 -9.55
N GLU A 109 10.62 8.02 -10.81
CA GLU A 109 9.56 7.52 -11.71
C GLU A 109 8.95 6.23 -11.19
N VAL A 110 9.77 5.30 -10.69
CA VAL A 110 9.31 4.03 -10.10
C VAL A 110 8.47 4.30 -8.85
N LEU A 111 8.89 5.23 -7.99
CA LEU A 111 8.11 5.62 -6.82
C LEU A 111 6.79 6.29 -7.21
N ARG A 112 6.78 7.13 -8.26
CA ARG A 112 5.56 7.71 -8.82
C ARG A 112 4.61 6.64 -9.35
N PHE A 113 5.12 5.68 -10.12
CA PHE A 113 4.33 4.52 -10.57
C PHE A 113 3.67 3.78 -9.40
N LYS A 114 4.40 3.57 -8.30
CA LYS A 114 3.81 2.96 -7.10
C LYS A 114 2.70 3.81 -6.48
N LEU A 115 2.87 5.13 -6.44
CA LEU A 115 1.82 6.04 -5.98
C LEU A 115 0.58 5.97 -6.88
N ASP A 116 0.76 5.90 -8.20
CA ASP A 116 -0.33 5.75 -9.18
C ASP A 116 -1.10 4.43 -8.97
N VAL A 117 -0.40 3.33 -8.65
CA VAL A 117 -1.05 2.05 -8.29
C VAL A 117 -1.96 2.22 -7.07
N LEU A 118 -1.47 2.84 -6.00
CA LEU A 118 -2.25 3.06 -4.77
C LEU A 118 -3.44 3.98 -5.03
N TRP A 119 -3.25 5.00 -5.86
CA TRP A 119 -4.30 5.95 -6.23
C TRP A 119 -5.39 5.28 -7.07
N GLN A 120 -5.01 4.51 -8.09
CA GLN A 120 -5.95 3.78 -8.95
C GLN A 120 -6.82 2.79 -8.16
N MET A 121 -6.28 2.16 -7.11
CA MET A 121 -7.08 1.33 -6.21
C MET A 121 -8.17 2.15 -5.53
N ASN A 122 -7.84 3.36 -5.06
CA ASN A 122 -8.79 4.26 -4.43
C ASN A 122 -9.85 4.77 -5.42
N ASP A 123 -9.46 5.14 -6.64
CA ASP A 123 -10.39 5.58 -7.69
C ASP A 123 -11.37 4.48 -8.07
N ALA A 124 -10.88 3.25 -8.22
CA ALA A 124 -11.72 2.09 -8.52
C ALA A 124 -12.74 1.83 -7.39
N MET A 125 -12.32 1.94 -6.12
CA MET A 125 -13.23 1.81 -4.97
C MET A 125 -14.23 2.96 -4.90
N ALA A 126 -13.80 4.20 -5.13
CA ALA A 126 -14.69 5.36 -5.12
C ALA A 126 -15.81 5.21 -6.16
N LEU A 127 -15.46 4.86 -7.39
CA LEU A 127 -16.43 4.60 -8.46
C LEU A 127 -17.34 3.41 -8.13
N GLY A 128 -16.78 2.29 -7.67
CA GLY A 128 -17.52 1.07 -7.38
C GLY A 128 -18.47 1.18 -6.16
N LEU A 129 -18.15 2.06 -5.22
CA LEU A 129 -18.95 2.30 -4.00
C LEU A 129 -19.82 3.56 -4.10
N GLY A 130 -19.79 4.28 -5.23
CA GLY A 130 -20.62 5.46 -5.46
C GLY A 130 -20.18 6.72 -4.70
N VAL A 131 -18.90 6.83 -4.34
CA VAL A 131 -18.33 8.06 -3.78
C VAL A 131 -18.02 9.01 -4.93
N THR A 132 -18.81 10.06 -5.08
CA THR A 132 -18.55 11.15 -6.03
C THR A 132 -17.69 12.23 -5.37
N ALA A 133 -16.75 12.79 -6.13
CA ALA A 133 -15.95 13.95 -5.72
C ALA A 133 -16.80 15.21 -5.53
#